data_AF-E2FTQ8-F1
#
_entry.id   AF-E2FTQ8-F1
#
_cell.length_a   1.000
_cell.length_b   1.000
_cell.length_c   1.000
_cell.angle_alpha   90.00
_cell.angle_beta   90.00
_cell.angle_gamma   90.00
#
_symmetry.space_group_name_H-M   'P 1'
#
loop_
_entity.id
_entity.type
_entity.pdbx_description
1 polymer ?
#
loop_
_entity_poly.entity_id
_entity_poly.type
_entity_poly.pdbx_seq_one_letter_code
_entity_poly.pdbx_strand_id
1 'polypeptide(L)'
;GEEYIINGKLQFKYGQLIVENPVLEKSEDFRLNTGRIVPIYGLTEGLTQNAIRKIMFNALHDYVQEVEEFFDEEFLFEKGLMDIKNALININFPQNEAYLEQAKYRFKYQELFLLQMALFLMKRSVKGKKGIKFERVELKPFLMGLPFKLTAAQIKVLKEIIADMNSHKVMNRLVQGDVGSGKTVVAACSMYIAIKNGYQVAMMAPTEILAKQHYYTLKELFRNTDIKIGLLSGSISPSNKKEVLEKIKNGDYDIVIGTHALIEDDVIFNNLGLCITDEQHRFGVRQRALLTKKGENPDVLVMTATPIPRTLALILYGDLDISIIDQLPPGRKKVKTYVISSSVRKKAYEFAMKEVKKGRQVYVVCPLIEESDKINAMSAEIVYREIYKDAFKEAKVGLLHGKMNDSDKEKVMEEFVNGKIDILVSTTVIEVGVNVPNATVMIVENAERW
;
A
#
# COMPACT_ATOMS: atom_id res chain seq x y z
N GLY A 1 -43.75 -2.92 47.88
CA GLY A 1 -43.62 -3.08 46.43
C GLY A 1 -42.14 -2.99 46.10
N GLU A 2 -41.68 -3.67 45.07
CA GLU A 2 -40.30 -3.58 44.60
C GLU A 2 -40.15 -2.40 43.62
N GLU A 3 -39.06 -1.65 43.73
CA GLU A 3 -38.76 -0.53 42.83
C GLU A 3 -37.89 -0.99 41.65
N TYR A 4 -38.21 -0.52 40.45
CA TYR A 4 -37.48 -0.84 39.21
C TYR A 4 -37.05 0.42 38.47
N ILE A 5 -35.87 0.34 37.86
CA ILE A 5 -35.36 1.33 36.92
C ILE A 5 -35.68 0.84 35.51
N ILE A 6 -36.31 1.71 34.72
CA ILE A 6 -36.73 1.42 33.35
C ILE A 6 -35.88 2.27 32.41
N ASN A 7 -35.16 1.62 31.50
CA ASN A 7 -34.45 2.29 30.41
C ASN A 7 -34.99 1.80 29.06
N GLY A 8 -35.34 2.71 28.18
CA GLY A 8 -35.77 2.36 26.82
C GLY A 8 -36.26 3.57 26.05
N LYS A 9 -36.59 3.36 24.77
CA LYS A 9 -37.09 4.42 23.91
C LYS A 9 -38.58 4.64 24.14
N LEU A 10 -38.96 5.85 24.51
CA LEU A 10 -40.35 6.27 24.58
C LEU A 10 -40.94 6.38 23.17
N GLN A 11 -42.11 5.77 22.96
CA GLN A 11 -42.91 5.87 21.75
C GLN A 11 -44.36 6.17 22.09
N PHE A 12 -45.00 6.98 21.26
CA PHE A 12 -46.42 7.22 21.37
C PHE A 12 -47.16 6.25 20.44
N LYS A 13 -47.88 5.28 21.02
CA LYS A 13 -48.69 4.29 20.29
C LYS A 13 -50.04 4.14 20.98
N TYR A 14 -51.11 3.96 20.21
CA TYR A 14 -52.48 3.76 20.72
C TYR A 14 -52.95 4.86 21.71
N GLY A 15 -52.50 6.10 21.53
CA GLY A 15 -52.89 7.22 22.41
C GLY A 15 -52.17 7.26 23.76
N GLN A 16 -51.14 6.42 23.97
CA GLN A 16 -50.37 6.36 25.21
C GLN A 16 -48.85 6.38 24.94
N LEU A 17 -48.09 6.84 25.93
CA LEU A 17 -46.63 6.70 25.93
C LEU A 17 -46.27 5.30 26.41
N ILE A 18 -45.55 4.55 25.58
CA ILE A 18 -45.09 3.20 25.84
C ILE A 18 -43.58 3.18 25.71
N VAL A 19 -42.88 2.43 26.57
CA VAL A 19 -41.46 2.13 26.41
C VAL A 19 -41.35 0.81 25.65
N GLU A 20 -40.80 0.84 24.43
CA GLU A 20 -40.66 -0.36 23.59
C GLU A 20 -39.40 -1.13 24.01
N ASN A 21 -39.55 -2.44 24.30
CA ASN A 21 -38.48 -3.34 24.76
C ASN A 21 -37.61 -2.75 25.90
N PRO A 22 -38.21 -2.38 27.05
CA PRO A 22 -37.47 -1.75 28.14
C PRO A 22 -36.47 -2.72 28.76
N VAL A 23 -35.30 -2.19 29.11
CA VAL A 23 -34.40 -2.82 30.07
C VAL A 23 -34.88 -2.49 31.47
N LEU A 24 -35.22 -3.51 32.24
CA LEU A 24 -35.67 -3.41 33.62
C LEU A 24 -34.58 -3.93 34.55
N GLU A 25 -34.19 -3.12 35.54
CA GLU A 25 -33.31 -3.52 36.63
C GLU A 25 -33.97 -3.20 37.97
N LYS A 26 -33.85 -4.07 38.97
CA LYS A 26 -34.29 -3.75 40.33
C LYS A 26 -33.45 -2.59 40.88
N SER A 27 -34.08 -1.66 41.59
CA SER A 27 -33.40 -0.47 42.14
C SER A 27 -32.25 -0.80 43.09
N GLU A 28 -32.36 -1.95 43.79
CA GLU A 28 -31.41 -2.48 44.77
C GLU A 28 -30.23 -3.25 44.14
N ASP A 29 -30.34 -3.69 42.89
CA ASP A 29 -29.28 -4.46 42.22
C ASP A 29 -28.11 -3.54 41.81
N PHE A 30 -26.89 -4.11 41.75
CA PHE A 30 -25.75 -3.40 41.19
C PHE A 30 -26.02 -3.06 39.71
N ARG A 31 -26.08 -1.76 39.41
CA ARG A 31 -26.52 -1.23 38.12
C ARG A 31 -25.45 -1.48 37.06
N LEU A 32 -25.68 -2.48 36.21
CA LEU A 32 -24.81 -2.81 35.08
C LEU A 32 -25.37 -2.32 33.75
N ASN A 33 -26.69 -2.20 33.63
CA ASN A 33 -27.34 -1.89 32.36
C ASN A 33 -28.01 -0.51 32.34
N THR A 34 -28.10 0.19 33.48
CA THR A 34 -28.78 1.48 33.57
C THR A 34 -28.04 2.50 34.44
N GLY A 35 -28.35 3.79 34.29
CA GLY A 35 -27.87 4.86 35.18
C GLY A 35 -26.36 5.16 35.13
N ARG A 36 -25.66 4.70 34.10
CA ARG A 36 -24.22 4.90 33.90
C ARG A 36 -23.85 4.90 32.42
N ILE A 37 -22.59 5.14 32.10
CA ILE A 37 -22.04 4.86 30.77
C ILE A 37 -21.97 3.33 30.62
N VAL A 38 -22.75 2.78 29.70
CA VAL A 38 -22.93 1.33 29.54
C VAL A 38 -22.10 0.84 28.33
N PRO A 39 -21.26 -0.20 28.48
CA PRO A 39 -20.51 -0.75 27.36
C PRO A 39 -21.43 -1.47 26.37
N ILE A 40 -21.04 -1.43 25.09
CA ILE A 40 -21.68 -2.15 24.01
C ILE A 40 -20.63 -3.10 23.42
N TYR A 41 -20.89 -4.40 23.53
CA TYR A 41 -20.01 -5.44 23.01
C TYR A 41 -20.53 -5.96 21.67
N GLY A 42 -19.62 -6.45 20.82
CA GLY A 42 -20.02 -7.24 19.64
C GLY A 42 -20.74 -8.51 20.10
N LEU A 43 -21.87 -8.84 19.46
CA LEU A 43 -22.69 -10.00 19.81
C LEU A 43 -22.61 -11.08 18.73
N THR A 44 -22.70 -12.33 19.16
CA THR A 44 -22.96 -13.50 18.30
C THR A 44 -24.35 -14.05 18.62
N GLU A 45 -24.89 -14.88 17.72
CA GLU A 45 -26.20 -15.50 17.91
C GLU A 45 -26.29 -16.21 19.28
N GLY A 46 -27.40 -16.00 20.00
CA GLY A 46 -27.61 -16.54 21.34
C GLY A 46 -27.04 -15.72 22.50
N LEU A 47 -26.23 -14.68 22.25
CA LEU A 47 -25.69 -13.80 23.30
C LEU A 47 -26.41 -12.43 23.34
N THR A 48 -26.81 -12.01 24.55
CA THR A 48 -27.42 -10.69 24.79
C THR A 48 -26.42 -9.73 25.43
N GLN A 49 -26.65 -8.41 25.27
CA GLN A 49 -25.84 -7.38 25.94
C GLN A 49 -25.81 -7.57 27.47
N ASN A 50 -26.94 -7.92 28.08
CA ASN A 50 -27.01 -8.10 29.53
C ASN A 50 -26.17 -9.30 30.01
N ALA A 51 -26.18 -10.40 29.24
CA ALA A 51 -25.38 -11.58 29.56
C ALA A 51 -23.88 -11.28 29.45
N ILE A 52 -23.43 -10.68 28.34
CA ILE A 52 -22.00 -10.39 28.14
C ILE A 52 -21.50 -9.34 29.14
N ARG A 53 -22.31 -8.33 29.52
CA ARG A 53 -21.95 -7.37 30.57
C ARG A 53 -21.76 -8.03 31.92
N LYS A 54 -22.65 -8.95 32.31
CA LYS A 54 -22.48 -9.72 33.57
C LYS A 54 -21.21 -10.57 33.55
N ILE A 55 -20.95 -11.25 32.42
CA ILE A 55 -19.74 -12.06 32.25
C ILE A 55 -18.49 -11.17 32.38
N MET A 56 -18.44 -10.05 31.66
CA MET A 56 -17.30 -9.12 31.70
C MET A 56 -17.12 -8.48 33.07
N PHE A 57 -18.22 -8.12 33.75
CA PHE A 57 -18.17 -7.57 35.10
C PHE A 57 -17.56 -8.58 36.08
N ASN A 58 -18.04 -9.82 36.08
CA ASN A 58 -17.53 -10.87 36.96
C ASN A 58 -16.06 -11.20 36.64
N ALA A 59 -15.72 -11.32 35.35
CA ALA A 59 -14.34 -11.59 34.94
C ALA A 59 -13.37 -10.48 35.41
N LEU A 60 -13.75 -9.22 35.28
CA LEU A 60 -12.95 -8.12 35.79
C LEU A 60 -12.91 -8.11 37.32
N HIS A 61 -14.02 -8.37 37.99
CA HIS A 61 -14.06 -8.42 39.45
C HIS A 61 -13.13 -9.50 40.02
N ASP A 62 -13.17 -10.70 39.44
CA ASP A 62 -12.47 -11.87 39.95
C ASP A 62 -10.98 -11.86 39.58
N TYR A 63 -10.63 -11.40 38.37
CA TYR A 63 -9.29 -11.61 37.79
C TYR A 63 -8.48 -10.34 37.52
N VAL A 64 -9.04 -9.12 37.66
CA VAL A 64 -8.26 -7.90 37.32
C VAL A 64 -7.01 -7.73 38.19
N GLN A 65 -7.02 -8.29 39.41
CA GLN A 65 -5.85 -8.20 40.29
C GLN A 65 -4.67 -9.06 39.86
N GLU A 66 -4.93 -10.10 39.05
CA GLU A 66 -3.90 -10.99 38.48
C GLU A 66 -3.19 -10.36 37.28
N VAL A 67 -3.72 -9.25 36.74
CA VAL A 67 -3.10 -8.55 35.61
C VAL A 67 -1.84 -7.82 36.09
N GLU A 68 -0.71 -8.22 35.52
CA GLU A 68 0.58 -7.57 35.75
C GLU A 68 0.67 -6.25 34.98
N GLU A 69 1.26 -5.25 35.63
CA GLU A 69 1.49 -3.95 35.01
C GLU A 69 2.61 -4.05 33.95
N PHE A 70 2.38 -3.38 32.82
CA PHE A 70 3.31 -3.36 31.69
C PHE A 70 4.42 -2.33 31.85
N PHE A 71 4.13 -1.18 32.47
CA PHE A 71 5.08 -0.09 32.72
C PHE A 71 5.48 0.01 34.19
N ASP A 72 6.73 0.32 34.51
CA ASP A 72 7.09 0.61 35.89
C ASP A 72 6.38 1.88 36.43
N GLU A 73 6.31 1.99 37.76
CA GLU A 73 5.60 3.10 38.43
C GLU A 73 6.18 4.47 38.07
N GLU A 74 7.50 4.56 37.88
CA GLU A 74 8.19 5.79 37.50
C GLU A 74 7.74 6.26 36.10
N PHE A 75 7.67 5.33 35.14
CA PHE A 75 7.22 5.62 33.78
C PHE A 75 5.75 6.00 33.73
N LEU A 76 4.89 5.31 34.50
CA LEU A 76 3.47 5.68 34.60
C LEU A 76 3.31 7.12 35.11
N PHE A 77 4.06 7.48 36.16
CA PHE A 77 4.03 8.83 36.73
C PHE A 77 4.56 9.87 35.74
N GLU A 78 5.71 9.62 35.11
CA GLU A 78 6.32 10.56 34.15
C GLU A 78 5.41 10.83 32.94
N LYS A 79 4.71 9.80 32.45
CA LYS A 79 3.83 9.91 31.28
C LYS A 79 2.37 10.24 31.62
N GLY A 80 2.01 10.33 32.90
CA GLY A 80 0.64 10.57 33.34
C GLY A 80 -0.33 9.47 32.90
N LEU A 81 0.13 8.21 32.93
CA LEU A 81 -0.60 7.04 32.47
C LEU A 81 -1.35 6.38 33.63
N MET A 82 -2.61 6.01 33.37
CA MET A 82 -3.40 5.16 34.27
C MET A 82 -2.78 3.76 34.35
N ASP A 83 -2.78 3.12 35.51
CA ASP A 83 -2.36 1.71 35.63
C ASP A 83 -3.31 0.79 34.87
N ILE A 84 -2.80 -0.38 34.46
CA ILE A 84 -3.49 -1.33 33.60
C ILE A 84 -4.79 -1.84 34.24
N LYS A 85 -4.81 -2.02 35.56
CA LYS A 85 -5.97 -2.54 36.29
C LYS A 85 -7.11 -1.53 36.25
N ASN A 86 -6.84 -0.28 36.60
CA ASN A 86 -7.81 0.79 36.51
C ASN A 86 -8.22 1.08 35.06
N ALA A 87 -7.32 0.96 34.09
CA ALA A 87 -7.64 1.13 32.68
C ALA A 87 -8.60 0.03 32.18
N LEU A 88 -8.39 -1.24 32.54
CA LEU A 88 -9.29 -2.35 32.20
C LEU A 88 -10.69 -2.18 32.79
N ILE A 89 -10.78 -1.68 34.02
CA ILE A 89 -12.08 -1.39 34.64
C ILE A 89 -12.74 -0.23 33.89
N ASN A 90 -12.04 0.88 33.68
CA ASN A 90 -12.66 2.09 33.13
C ASN A 90 -12.91 2.06 31.61
N ILE A 91 -12.25 1.18 30.85
CA ILE A 91 -12.59 0.98 29.44
C ILE A 91 -13.92 0.23 29.28
N ASN A 92 -14.26 -0.66 30.21
CA ASN A 92 -15.48 -1.47 30.18
C ASN A 92 -16.62 -0.83 31.00
N PHE A 93 -16.33 -0.38 32.22
CA PHE A 93 -17.30 0.18 33.17
C PHE A 93 -16.77 1.50 33.75
N PRO A 94 -16.65 2.56 32.92
CA PRO A 94 -16.10 3.83 33.36
C PRO A 94 -16.92 4.46 34.48
N GLN A 95 -16.22 5.09 35.42
CA GLN A 95 -16.85 5.92 36.45
C GLN A 95 -17.50 7.17 35.84
N ASN A 96 -16.82 7.79 34.87
CA ASN A 96 -17.30 8.92 34.10
C ASN A 96 -16.50 9.04 32.78
N GLU A 97 -16.86 10.01 31.96
CA GLU A 97 -16.23 10.24 30.65
C GLU A 97 -14.73 10.53 30.74
N ALA A 98 -14.27 11.25 31.76
CA ALA A 98 -12.84 11.55 31.93
C ALA A 98 -12.01 10.29 32.20
N TYR A 99 -12.50 9.38 33.06
CA TYR A 99 -11.84 8.10 33.31
C TYR A 99 -11.85 7.19 32.07
N LEU A 100 -12.93 7.22 31.28
CA LEU A 100 -12.99 6.50 30.01
C LEU A 100 -11.90 7.00 29.03
N GLU A 101 -11.74 8.32 28.90
CA GLU A 101 -10.72 8.90 28.01
C GLU A 101 -9.30 8.60 28.49
N GLN A 102 -9.04 8.61 29.80
CA GLN A 102 -7.75 8.19 30.35
C GLN A 102 -7.45 6.71 30.07
N ALA A 103 -8.43 5.82 30.25
CA ALA A 103 -8.28 4.40 29.93
C ALA A 103 -8.01 4.17 28.44
N LYS A 104 -8.75 4.85 27.56
CA LYS A 104 -8.50 4.82 26.10
C LYS A 104 -7.10 5.33 25.76
N TYR A 105 -6.68 6.44 26.36
CA TYR A 105 -5.36 7.01 26.13
C TYR A 105 -4.25 6.03 26.54
N ARG A 106 -4.39 5.40 27.71
CA ARG A 106 -3.46 4.39 28.22
C ARG A 106 -3.29 3.20 27.28
N PHE A 107 -4.37 2.63 26.77
CA PHE A 107 -4.29 1.49 25.84
C PHE A 107 -3.74 1.89 24.47
N LYS A 108 -4.16 3.04 23.93
CA LYS A 108 -3.59 3.60 22.69
C LYS A 108 -2.09 3.83 22.83
N TYR A 109 -1.66 4.36 23.98
CA TYR A 109 -0.24 4.56 24.27
C TYR A 109 0.51 3.23 24.32
N GLN A 110 -0.02 2.23 25.04
CA GLN A 110 0.61 0.91 25.14
C GLN A 110 0.79 0.25 23.78
N GLU A 111 -0.25 0.27 22.96
CA GLU A 111 -0.25 -0.35 21.64
C GLU A 111 0.80 0.33 20.73
N LEU A 112 0.84 1.67 20.72
CA LEU A 112 1.84 2.41 19.98
C LEU A 112 3.26 2.20 20.53
N PHE A 113 3.42 2.11 21.85
CA PHE A 113 4.71 1.86 22.49
C PHE A 113 5.26 0.49 22.11
N LEU A 114 4.44 -0.57 22.24
CA LEU A 114 4.80 -1.93 21.84
C LEU A 114 5.20 -2.00 20.37
N LEU A 115 4.42 -1.35 19.52
CA LEU A 115 4.69 -1.26 18.10
C LEU A 115 6.01 -0.55 17.84
N GLN A 116 6.27 0.62 18.45
CA GLN A 116 7.54 1.33 18.30
C GLN A 116 8.72 0.49 18.81
N MET A 117 8.60 -0.18 19.95
CA MET A 117 9.65 -1.06 20.49
C MET A 117 9.98 -2.20 19.52
N ALA A 118 8.96 -2.88 18.98
CA ALA A 118 9.15 -3.92 17.98
C ALA A 118 9.92 -3.38 16.75
N LEU A 119 9.54 -2.21 16.25
CA LEU A 119 10.21 -1.56 15.11
C LEU A 119 11.66 -1.19 15.44
N PHE A 120 11.94 -0.66 16.63
CA PHE A 120 13.31 -0.36 17.06
C PHE A 120 14.18 -1.60 17.16
N LEU A 121 13.65 -2.71 17.68
CA LEU A 121 14.34 -4.00 17.74
C LEU A 121 14.64 -4.52 16.33
N MET A 122 13.69 -4.41 15.39
CA MET A 122 13.91 -4.74 13.99
C MET A 122 15.02 -3.87 13.38
N LYS A 123 14.99 -2.54 13.55
CA LYS A 123 16.06 -1.64 13.07
C LYS A 123 17.43 -2.01 13.63
N ARG A 124 17.51 -2.40 14.90
CA ARG A 124 18.78 -2.76 15.55
C ARG A 124 19.40 -4.01 14.93
N SER A 125 18.60 -5.01 14.55
CA SER A 125 19.10 -6.22 13.88
C SER A 125 19.72 -5.94 12.51
N VAL A 126 19.25 -4.90 11.80
CA VAL A 126 19.81 -4.46 10.52
C VAL A 126 21.06 -3.59 10.71
N LYS A 127 21.07 -2.68 11.71
CA LYS A 127 22.22 -1.78 12.00
C LYS A 127 23.53 -2.49 12.38
N GLY A 128 23.49 -3.77 12.76
CA GLY A 128 24.68 -4.57 13.06
C GLY A 128 25.42 -5.10 11.82
N LYS A 129 24.86 -4.95 10.61
CA LYS A 129 25.48 -5.44 9.37
C LYS A 129 26.37 -4.37 8.75
N LYS A 130 27.61 -4.75 8.43
CA LYS A 130 28.52 -3.91 7.65
C LYS A 130 27.99 -3.83 6.22
N GLY A 131 27.62 -2.62 5.80
CA GLY A 131 27.15 -2.35 4.45
C GLY A 131 28.29 -2.09 3.48
N ILE A 132 27.93 -1.91 2.21
CA ILE A 132 28.84 -1.54 1.15
C ILE A 132 29.08 -0.04 1.23
N LYS A 133 30.35 0.37 1.34
CA LYS A 133 30.71 1.79 1.25
C LYS A 133 31.07 2.13 -0.17
N PHE A 134 30.18 2.85 -0.84
CA PHE A 134 30.44 3.37 -2.18
C PHE A 134 31.39 4.57 -2.10
N GLU A 135 32.36 4.62 -3.02
CA GLU A 135 33.19 5.80 -3.20
C GLU A 135 32.43 6.89 -3.94
N ARG A 136 32.90 8.13 -3.78
CA ARG A 136 32.24 9.30 -4.35
C ARG A 136 32.39 9.30 -5.88
N VAL A 137 31.27 9.21 -6.57
CA VAL A 137 31.19 9.26 -8.04
C VAL A 137 30.73 10.66 -8.50
N GLU A 138 31.35 11.19 -9.55
CA GLU A 138 30.87 12.42 -10.18
C GLU A 138 29.62 12.14 -11.03
N LEU A 139 28.46 12.61 -10.58
CA LEU A 139 27.18 12.41 -11.29
C LEU A 139 26.97 13.38 -12.45
N LYS A 140 27.78 14.43 -12.55
CA LYS A 140 27.60 15.51 -13.53
C LYS A 140 27.54 14.99 -14.98
N PRO A 141 28.41 14.05 -15.43
CA PRO A 141 28.32 13.50 -16.79
C PRO A 141 26.99 12.82 -17.08
N PHE A 142 26.45 12.05 -16.12
CA PHE A 142 25.16 11.39 -16.25
C PHE A 142 24.01 12.41 -16.27
N LEU A 143 24.01 13.36 -15.32
CA LEU A 143 22.97 14.38 -15.20
C LEU A 143 22.90 15.31 -16.42
N MET A 144 24.04 15.61 -17.06
CA MET A 144 24.08 16.41 -18.29
C MET A 144 23.49 15.68 -19.51
N GLY A 145 23.45 14.35 -19.49
CA GLY A 145 22.84 13.54 -20.54
C GLY A 145 21.31 13.44 -20.45
N LEU A 146 20.71 13.88 -19.35
CA LEU A 146 19.27 13.79 -19.13
C LEU A 146 18.50 14.83 -19.96
N PRO A 147 17.31 14.50 -20.50
CA PRO A 147 16.50 15.43 -21.29
C PRO A 147 15.77 16.50 -20.43
N PHE A 148 15.99 16.52 -19.12
CA PHE A 148 15.35 17.43 -18.18
C PHE A 148 16.27 17.72 -16.99
N LYS A 149 15.94 18.76 -16.22
CA LYS A 149 16.61 19.09 -14.95
C LYS A 149 15.87 18.48 -13.77
N LEU A 150 16.62 18.08 -12.75
CA LEU A 150 16.04 17.58 -11.51
C LEU A 150 15.37 18.72 -10.71
N THR A 151 14.30 18.38 -10.00
CA THR A 151 13.62 19.29 -9.05
C THR A 151 14.42 19.43 -7.76
N ALA A 152 14.13 20.45 -6.95
CA ALA A 152 14.80 20.62 -5.65
C ALA A 152 14.51 19.44 -4.70
N ALA A 153 13.29 18.89 -4.74
CA ALA A 153 12.92 17.70 -3.98
C ALA A 153 13.72 16.47 -4.42
N GLN A 154 13.86 16.23 -5.73
CA GLN A 154 14.68 15.13 -6.26
C GLN A 154 16.16 15.27 -5.85
N ILE A 155 16.72 16.50 -5.91
CA ILE A 155 18.10 16.77 -5.48
C ILE A 155 18.27 16.50 -3.98
N LYS A 156 17.30 16.88 -3.14
CA LYS A 156 17.32 16.62 -1.70
C LYS A 156 17.35 15.11 -1.43
N VAL A 157 16.44 14.34 -2.01
CA VAL A 157 16.39 12.88 -1.83
C VAL A 157 17.66 12.22 -2.36
N LEU A 158 18.18 12.67 -3.50
CA LEU A 158 19.43 12.16 -4.04
C LEU A 158 20.62 12.39 -3.09
N LYS A 159 20.70 13.55 -2.42
CA LYS A 159 21.73 13.80 -1.39
C LYS A 159 21.59 12.86 -0.19
N GLU A 160 20.35 12.59 0.25
CA GLU A 160 20.08 11.65 1.33
C GLU A 160 20.48 10.21 0.98
N ILE A 161 20.29 9.80 -0.28
CA ILE A 161 20.75 8.50 -0.81
C ILE A 161 22.28 8.44 -0.87
N ILE A 162 22.92 9.45 -1.47
CA ILE A 162 24.39 9.50 -1.58
C ILE A 162 25.05 9.46 -0.20
N ALA A 163 24.47 10.14 0.79
CA ALA A 163 24.98 10.13 2.16
C ALA A 163 24.95 8.72 2.78
N ASP A 164 23.87 7.96 2.55
CA ASP A 164 23.75 6.58 3.05
C ASP A 164 24.68 5.63 2.31
N MET A 165 24.73 5.69 0.96
CA MET A 165 25.61 4.86 0.13
C MET A 165 27.10 5.09 0.45
N ASN A 166 27.49 6.31 0.85
CA ASN A 166 28.87 6.60 1.25
C ASN A 166 29.19 6.18 2.71
N SER A 167 28.19 5.67 3.44
CA SER A 167 28.35 5.23 4.83
C SER A 167 28.81 3.78 4.93
N HIS A 168 29.13 3.32 6.13
CA HIS A 168 29.47 1.91 6.40
C HIS A 168 28.24 1.04 6.74
N LYS A 169 27.03 1.62 6.65
CA LYS A 169 25.77 0.96 6.97
C LYS A 169 25.07 0.58 5.68
N VAL A 170 24.28 -0.49 5.72
CA VAL A 170 23.37 -0.84 4.62
C VAL A 170 22.31 0.25 4.52
N MET A 171 22.19 0.90 3.36
CA MET A 171 21.06 1.79 3.08
C MET A 171 19.79 0.95 3.01
N ASN A 172 18.74 1.36 3.71
CA ASN A 172 17.43 0.74 3.62
C ASN A 172 16.38 1.86 3.57
N ARG A 173 16.03 2.30 2.37
CA ARG A 173 15.34 3.58 2.17
C ARG A 173 14.08 3.46 1.33
N LEU A 174 13.00 4.09 1.78
CA LEU A 174 11.75 4.27 1.04
C LEU A 174 11.71 5.66 0.40
N VAL A 175 11.71 5.70 -0.93
CA VAL A 175 11.47 6.91 -1.72
C VAL A 175 9.99 6.98 -2.10
N GLN A 176 9.30 7.91 -1.46
CA GLN A 176 7.88 8.17 -1.65
C GLN A 176 7.69 9.42 -2.50
N GLY A 177 6.73 9.39 -3.41
CA GLY A 177 6.29 10.59 -4.11
C GLY A 177 5.29 10.23 -5.20
N ASP A 178 4.46 11.19 -5.61
CA ASP A 178 3.36 10.95 -6.55
C ASP A 178 3.79 10.23 -7.85
N VAL A 179 2.83 9.57 -8.52
CA VAL A 179 3.05 9.02 -9.87
C VAL A 179 3.60 10.13 -10.77
N GLY A 180 4.73 9.90 -11.44
CA GLY A 180 5.38 10.90 -12.30
C GLY A 180 6.18 11.98 -11.57
N SER A 181 6.41 11.88 -10.26
CA SER A 181 7.32 12.77 -9.50
C SER A 181 8.81 12.58 -9.84
N GLY A 182 9.13 11.60 -10.68
CA GLY A 182 10.51 11.29 -11.08
C GLY A 182 11.27 10.38 -10.10
N LYS A 183 10.58 9.51 -9.35
CA LYS A 183 11.23 8.47 -8.53
C LYS A 183 12.27 7.65 -9.32
N THR A 184 11.92 7.26 -10.55
CA THR A 184 12.79 6.47 -11.44
C THR A 184 14.11 7.17 -11.77
N VAL A 185 14.16 8.52 -11.89
CA VAL A 185 15.43 9.20 -12.17
C VAL A 185 16.34 9.26 -10.94
N VAL A 186 15.75 9.39 -9.74
CA VAL A 186 16.49 9.30 -8.48
C VAL A 186 17.06 7.89 -8.29
N ALA A 187 16.26 6.87 -8.58
CA ALA A 187 16.72 5.48 -8.63
C ALA A 187 17.86 5.31 -9.64
N ALA A 188 17.71 5.79 -10.88
CA ALA A 188 18.75 5.69 -11.91
C ALA A 188 20.08 6.36 -11.48
N CYS A 189 20.03 7.50 -10.79
CA CYS A 189 21.25 8.10 -10.23
C CYS A 189 21.92 7.18 -9.19
N SER A 190 21.13 6.49 -8.37
CA SER A 190 21.62 5.52 -7.39
C SER A 190 22.24 4.30 -8.07
N MET A 191 21.60 3.80 -9.15
CA MET A 191 22.15 2.72 -9.99
C MET A 191 23.51 3.12 -10.57
N TYR A 192 23.62 4.34 -11.11
CA TYR A 192 24.87 4.83 -11.69
C TYR A 192 26.02 4.85 -10.67
N ILE A 193 25.77 5.27 -9.43
CA ILE A 193 26.78 5.26 -8.36
C ILE A 193 27.26 3.83 -8.08
N ALA A 194 26.34 2.88 -7.92
CA ALA A 194 26.69 1.50 -7.62
C ALA A 194 27.54 0.88 -8.74
N ILE A 195 27.15 1.10 -10.00
CA ILE A 195 27.84 0.56 -11.18
C ILE A 195 29.23 1.15 -11.35
N LYS A 196 29.40 2.47 -11.12
CA LYS A 196 30.72 3.10 -11.16
C LYS A 196 31.66 2.66 -10.04
N ASN A 197 31.13 2.00 -9.01
CA ASN A 197 31.90 1.34 -7.97
C ASN A 197 32.12 -0.17 -8.23
N GLY A 198 31.75 -0.67 -9.42
CA GLY A 198 31.95 -2.08 -9.80
C GLY A 198 30.89 -3.05 -9.28
N TYR A 199 29.71 -2.55 -8.89
CA TYR A 199 28.60 -3.37 -8.42
C TYR A 199 27.47 -3.45 -9.45
N GLN A 200 26.83 -4.62 -9.52
CA GLN A 200 25.59 -4.83 -10.25
C GLN A 200 24.39 -4.33 -9.44
N VAL A 201 23.31 -4.05 -10.16
CA VAL A 201 22.05 -3.58 -9.60
C VAL A 201 20.90 -4.48 -10.04
N ALA A 202 20.02 -4.83 -9.11
CA ALA A 202 18.79 -5.53 -9.40
C ALA A 202 17.59 -4.58 -9.22
N MET A 203 16.68 -4.52 -10.19
CA MET A 203 15.42 -3.79 -10.08
C MET A 203 14.23 -4.74 -10.27
N MET A 204 13.44 -4.91 -9.22
CA MET A 204 12.25 -5.75 -9.23
C MET A 204 10.98 -4.91 -9.44
N ALA A 205 10.13 -5.32 -10.39
CA ALA A 205 8.87 -4.70 -10.74
C ALA A 205 7.71 -5.74 -10.69
N PRO A 206 6.49 -5.36 -10.29
CA PRO A 206 5.48 -6.33 -9.86
C PRO A 206 4.85 -7.12 -11.01
N THR A 207 4.99 -6.64 -12.25
CA THR A 207 4.50 -7.30 -13.45
C THR A 207 5.52 -7.21 -14.57
N GLU A 208 5.43 -8.11 -15.55
CA GLU A 208 6.35 -8.10 -16.69
C GLU A 208 6.22 -6.84 -17.53
N ILE A 209 5.02 -6.28 -17.63
CA ILE A 209 4.78 -5.03 -18.36
C ILE A 209 5.55 -3.88 -17.71
N LEU A 210 5.50 -3.76 -16.38
CA LEU A 210 6.28 -2.75 -15.67
C LEU A 210 7.78 -3.00 -15.79
N ALA A 211 8.22 -4.24 -15.68
CA ALA A 211 9.63 -4.59 -15.88
C ALA A 211 10.13 -4.16 -17.28
N LYS A 212 9.36 -4.43 -18.34
CA LYS A 212 9.63 -3.98 -19.71
C LYS A 212 9.63 -2.45 -19.80
N GLN A 213 8.66 -1.77 -19.19
CA GLN A 213 8.59 -0.32 -19.18
C GLN A 213 9.83 0.31 -18.52
N HIS A 214 10.27 -0.21 -17.36
CA HIS A 214 11.50 0.22 -16.72
C HIS A 214 12.73 -0.07 -17.57
N TYR A 215 12.77 -1.23 -18.23
CA TYR A 215 13.86 -1.59 -19.14
C TYR A 215 14.04 -0.57 -20.26
N TYR A 216 12.98 -0.21 -20.97
CA TYR A 216 13.06 0.81 -22.03
C TYR A 216 13.37 2.20 -21.47
N THR A 217 12.75 2.56 -20.34
CA THR A 217 13.00 3.86 -19.70
C THR A 217 14.45 4.02 -19.27
N LEU A 218 15.03 3.00 -18.63
CA LEU A 218 16.41 3.01 -18.17
C LEU A 218 17.39 2.93 -19.34
N LYS A 219 17.08 2.17 -20.40
CA LYS A 219 17.86 2.19 -21.64
C LYS A 219 17.96 3.59 -22.23
N GLU A 220 16.86 4.33 -22.26
CA GLU A 220 16.87 5.71 -22.77
C GLU A 220 17.66 6.65 -21.83
N LEU A 221 17.49 6.52 -20.51
CA LEU A 221 18.24 7.33 -19.54
C LEU A 221 19.76 7.06 -19.60
N PHE A 222 20.16 5.81 -19.85
CA PHE A 222 21.56 5.38 -19.92
C PHE A 222 22.14 5.34 -21.33
N ARG A 223 21.43 5.82 -22.35
CA ARG A 223 21.84 5.75 -23.77
C ARG A 223 23.23 6.33 -24.07
N ASN A 224 23.67 7.30 -23.26
CA ASN A 224 24.97 7.98 -23.39
C ASN A 224 26.05 7.39 -22.48
N THR A 225 25.87 6.15 -22.01
CA THR A 225 26.77 5.46 -21.09
C THR A 225 27.01 4.03 -21.56
N ASP A 226 28.11 3.42 -21.14
CA ASP A 226 28.45 2.03 -21.48
C ASP A 226 27.70 0.98 -20.63
N ILE A 227 26.65 1.40 -19.91
CA ILE A 227 25.91 0.58 -18.96
C ILE A 227 25.03 -0.42 -19.69
N LYS A 228 25.23 -1.70 -19.42
CA LYS A 228 24.50 -2.82 -20.01
C LYS A 228 23.31 -3.21 -19.13
N ILE A 229 22.13 -3.21 -19.73
CA ILE A 229 20.86 -3.51 -19.03
C ILE A 229 20.29 -4.83 -19.56
N GLY A 230 20.04 -5.76 -18.66
CA GLY A 230 19.36 -7.03 -18.89
C GLY A 230 17.90 -7.00 -18.41
N LEU A 231 17.06 -7.84 -19.04
CA LEU A 231 15.67 -8.08 -18.64
C LEU A 231 15.50 -9.57 -18.36
N LEU A 232 15.00 -9.90 -17.18
CA LEU A 232 14.64 -11.26 -16.77
C LEU A 232 13.13 -11.31 -16.47
N SER A 233 12.36 -11.89 -17.38
CA SER A 233 10.92 -12.14 -17.20
C SER A 233 10.61 -13.64 -17.26
N GLY A 234 9.49 -14.05 -16.67
CA GLY A 234 9.05 -15.44 -16.67
C GLY A 234 8.65 -15.95 -18.06
N SER A 235 8.31 -15.03 -18.96
CA SER A 235 7.98 -15.28 -20.37
C SER A 235 9.18 -15.57 -21.29
N ILE A 236 10.43 -15.50 -20.81
CA ILE A 236 11.62 -15.77 -21.63
C ILE A 236 11.75 -17.27 -21.92
N SER A 237 12.06 -17.63 -23.18
CA SER A 237 12.26 -19.03 -23.57
C SER A 237 13.38 -19.69 -22.75
N PRO A 238 13.30 -21.01 -22.46
CA PRO A 238 14.30 -21.68 -21.62
C PRO A 238 15.75 -21.55 -22.12
N SER A 239 15.95 -21.52 -23.44
CA SER A 239 17.27 -21.31 -24.05
C SER A 239 17.81 -19.91 -23.79
N ASN A 240 16.97 -18.88 -23.95
CA ASN A 240 17.36 -17.49 -23.73
C ASN A 240 17.53 -17.20 -22.23
N LYS A 241 16.75 -17.85 -21.36
CA LYS A 241 16.88 -17.71 -19.90
C LYS A 241 18.28 -18.15 -19.45
N LYS A 242 18.78 -19.30 -19.93
CA LYS A 242 20.14 -19.77 -19.60
C LYS A 242 21.22 -18.76 -20.00
N GLU A 243 21.14 -18.21 -21.20
CA GLU A 243 22.10 -17.20 -21.67
C GLU A 243 22.06 -15.93 -20.80
N VAL A 244 20.87 -15.46 -20.44
CA VAL A 244 20.70 -14.30 -19.55
C VAL A 244 21.27 -14.58 -18.17
N LEU A 245 21.01 -15.75 -17.59
CA LEU A 245 21.55 -16.13 -16.28
C LEU A 245 23.08 -16.19 -16.26
N GLU A 246 23.70 -16.75 -17.31
CA GLU A 246 25.17 -16.75 -17.45
C GLU A 246 25.73 -15.32 -17.55
N LYS A 247 25.09 -14.44 -18.32
CA LYS A 247 25.48 -13.02 -18.41
C LYS A 247 25.35 -12.29 -17.07
N ILE A 248 24.30 -12.58 -16.29
CA ILE A 248 24.14 -12.01 -14.95
C ILE A 248 25.27 -12.47 -14.03
N LYS A 249 25.57 -13.78 -14.05
CA LYS A 249 26.60 -14.40 -13.22
C LYS A 249 28.01 -13.95 -13.58
N ASN A 250 28.28 -13.70 -14.86
CA ASN A 250 29.59 -13.24 -15.33
C ASN A 250 29.79 -11.72 -15.15
N GLY A 251 28.75 -10.98 -14.76
CA GLY A 251 28.82 -9.52 -14.64
C GLY A 251 28.68 -8.78 -15.97
N ASP A 252 28.18 -9.43 -17.03
CA ASP A 252 27.98 -8.80 -18.34
C ASP A 252 26.83 -7.79 -18.33
N TYR A 253 25.89 -7.93 -17.40
CA TYR A 253 24.85 -6.94 -17.15
C TYR A 253 25.14 -6.15 -15.88
N ASP A 254 25.20 -4.83 -16.00
CA ASP A 254 25.33 -3.90 -14.87
C ASP A 254 24.00 -3.72 -14.13
N ILE A 255 22.90 -3.70 -14.88
CA ILE A 255 21.53 -3.59 -14.35
C ILE A 255 20.72 -4.78 -14.82
N VAL A 256 20.04 -5.45 -13.89
CA VAL A 256 19.11 -6.54 -14.20
C VAL A 256 17.72 -6.17 -13.71
N ILE A 257 16.77 -6.09 -14.64
CA ILE A 257 15.37 -5.74 -14.35
C ILE A 257 14.53 -6.99 -14.48
N GLY A 258 13.57 -7.21 -13.58
CA GLY A 258 12.71 -8.39 -13.67
C GLY A 258 11.57 -8.39 -12.67
N THR A 259 10.79 -9.46 -12.70
CA THR A 259 9.71 -9.71 -11.75
C THR A 259 10.21 -10.58 -10.59
N HIS A 260 9.33 -11.39 -10.00
CA HIS A 260 9.71 -12.41 -9.02
C HIS A 260 10.74 -13.42 -9.56
N ALA A 261 10.97 -13.48 -10.87
CA ALA A 261 12.05 -14.28 -11.45
C ALA A 261 13.44 -13.92 -10.88
N LEU A 262 13.67 -12.66 -10.46
CA LEU A 262 14.97 -12.24 -9.89
C LEU A 262 15.32 -12.89 -8.55
N ILE A 263 14.33 -13.40 -7.83
CA ILE A 263 14.51 -14.02 -6.50
C ILE A 263 14.52 -15.54 -6.55
N GLU A 264 14.42 -16.14 -7.75
CA GLU A 264 14.57 -17.59 -7.95
C GLU A 264 15.99 -18.04 -7.64
N ASP A 265 16.15 -19.28 -7.16
CA ASP A 265 17.43 -19.80 -6.65
C ASP A 265 18.55 -19.84 -7.71
N ASP A 266 18.20 -20.02 -8.99
CA ASP A 266 19.10 -20.08 -10.13
C ASP A 266 19.74 -18.73 -10.52
N VAL A 267 19.19 -17.61 -10.04
CA VAL A 267 19.75 -16.27 -10.28
C VAL A 267 20.91 -16.01 -9.33
N ILE A 268 22.12 -15.93 -9.87
CA ILE A 268 23.35 -15.64 -9.14
C ILE A 268 23.99 -14.40 -9.75
N PHE A 269 24.16 -13.35 -8.94
CA PHE A 269 24.86 -12.14 -9.34
C PHE A 269 26.37 -12.28 -9.07
N ASN A 270 27.19 -11.66 -9.92
CA ASN A 270 28.63 -11.57 -9.71
C ASN A 270 28.97 -10.69 -8.49
N ASN A 271 28.39 -9.48 -8.44
CA ASN A 271 28.65 -8.52 -7.37
C ASN A 271 27.47 -7.57 -7.15
N LEU A 272 26.38 -8.05 -6.56
CA LEU A 272 25.17 -7.25 -6.33
C LEU A 272 25.39 -6.24 -5.18
N GLY A 273 25.28 -4.94 -5.49
CA GLY A 273 25.47 -3.86 -4.51
C GLY A 273 24.24 -3.02 -4.21
N LEU A 274 23.22 -3.06 -5.08
CA LEU A 274 21.99 -2.28 -4.90
C LEU A 274 20.77 -3.09 -5.37
N CYS A 275 19.74 -3.14 -4.53
CA CYS A 275 18.45 -3.75 -4.81
C CYS A 275 17.37 -2.68 -4.81
N ILE A 276 16.64 -2.57 -5.91
CA ILE A 276 15.56 -1.60 -6.09
C ILE A 276 14.23 -2.35 -6.25
N THR A 277 13.20 -1.94 -5.52
CA THR A 277 11.85 -2.49 -5.69
C THR A 277 10.86 -1.36 -5.95
N ASP A 278 10.14 -1.41 -7.08
CA ASP A 278 9.07 -0.46 -7.38
C ASP A 278 7.69 -1.00 -6.96
N GLU A 279 6.77 -0.09 -6.66
CA GLU A 279 5.42 -0.38 -6.15
C GLU A 279 5.38 -1.43 -5.03
N GLN A 280 6.04 -1.08 -3.92
CA GLN A 280 6.25 -1.93 -2.75
C GLN A 280 4.98 -2.64 -2.23
N HIS A 281 3.80 -2.03 -2.33
CA HIS A 281 2.56 -2.60 -1.76
C HIS A 281 2.22 -3.99 -2.33
N ARG A 282 2.76 -4.35 -3.51
CA ARG A 282 2.61 -5.68 -4.11
C ARG A 282 3.68 -6.68 -3.70
N PHE A 283 4.77 -6.23 -3.10
CA PHE A 283 5.91 -7.07 -2.71
C PHE A 283 5.96 -7.28 -1.20
N GLY A 284 5.89 -8.54 -0.80
CA GLY A 284 6.01 -8.90 0.61
C GLY A 284 7.42 -8.66 1.16
N VAL A 285 7.53 -8.45 2.47
CA VAL A 285 8.82 -8.32 3.19
C VAL A 285 9.77 -9.49 2.87
N ARG A 286 9.22 -10.71 2.71
CA ARG A 286 9.96 -11.92 2.36
C ARG A 286 10.68 -11.83 1.01
N GLN A 287 10.04 -11.26 -0.02
CA GLN A 287 10.63 -11.17 -1.36
C GLN A 287 11.82 -10.20 -1.37
N ARG A 288 11.72 -9.08 -0.64
CA ARG A 288 12.86 -8.16 -0.44
C ARG A 288 14.04 -8.85 0.23
N ALA A 289 13.78 -9.59 1.31
CA ALA A 289 14.81 -10.32 2.02
C ALA A 289 15.49 -11.39 1.13
N LEU A 290 14.76 -12.05 0.23
CA LEU A 290 15.33 -13.00 -0.73
C LEU A 290 16.23 -12.29 -1.75
N LEU A 291 15.84 -11.12 -2.26
CA LEU A 291 16.66 -10.34 -3.18
C LEU A 291 17.95 -9.84 -2.51
N THR A 292 17.86 -9.31 -1.29
CA THR A 292 19.04 -8.86 -0.53
C THR A 292 20.00 -10.01 -0.22
N LYS A 293 19.50 -11.25 -0.05
CA LYS A 293 20.34 -12.44 0.17
C LYS A 293 21.15 -12.86 -1.06
N LYS A 294 20.87 -12.30 -2.26
CA LYS A 294 21.65 -12.56 -3.47
C LYS A 294 22.98 -11.80 -3.55
N GLY A 295 23.24 -10.91 -2.60
CA GLY A 295 24.51 -10.17 -2.48
C GLY A 295 24.99 -10.07 -1.03
N GLU A 296 26.19 -9.55 -0.84
CA GLU A 296 26.76 -9.31 0.49
C GLU A 296 26.29 -7.98 1.07
N ASN A 297 25.12 -8.00 1.73
CA ASN A 297 24.50 -6.82 2.33
C ASN A 297 24.33 -5.62 1.35
N PRO A 298 23.72 -5.83 0.16
CA PRO A 298 23.49 -4.76 -0.79
C PRO A 298 22.57 -3.69 -0.20
N ASP A 299 22.76 -2.46 -0.66
CA ASP A 299 21.87 -1.35 -0.35
C ASP A 299 20.47 -1.62 -0.91
N VAL A 300 19.43 -1.17 -0.20
CA VAL A 300 18.02 -1.40 -0.54
C VAL A 300 17.32 -0.06 -0.72
N LEU A 301 16.78 0.15 -1.92
CA LEU A 301 15.96 1.31 -2.27
C LEU A 301 14.57 0.84 -2.68
N VAL A 302 13.56 1.33 -1.99
CA VAL A 302 12.18 0.99 -2.26
C VAL A 302 11.46 2.23 -2.78
N MET A 303 10.66 2.09 -3.83
CA MET A 303 9.89 3.19 -4.39
C MET A 303 8.40 2.92 -4.24
N THR A 304 7.64 3.96 -3.92
CA THR A 304 6.18 3.88 -3.91
C THR A 304 5.55 5.18 -4.40
N ALA A 305 4.48 5.04 -5.19
CA ALA A 305 3.69 6.18 -5.62
C ALA A 305 2.60 6.58 -4.62
N THR A 306 2.17 5.66 -3.75
CA THR A 306 1.08 5.93 -2.82
C THR A 306 1.61 6.76 -1.64
N PRO A 307 0.99 7.92 -1.35
CA PRO A 307 1.40 8.71 -0.22
C PRO A 307 0.95 8.01 1.07
N ILE A 308 1.82 7.19 1.65
CA ILE A 308 1.58 6.56 2.94
C ILE A 308 1.82 7.63 4.02
N PRO A 309 0.87 7.85 4.95
CA PRO A 309 1.11 8.73 6.08
C PRO A 309 2.41 8.32 6.77
N ARG A 310 3.29 9.26 7.08
CA ARG A 310 4.62 8.96 7.64
C ARG A 310 4.54 8.07 8.89
N THR A 311 3.52 8.27 9.72
CA THR A 311 3.21 7.43 10.89
C THR A 311 2.92 5.98 10.50
N LEU A 312 2.09 5.77 9.47
CA LEU A 312 1.78 4.44 8.96
C LEU A 312 2.97 3.79 8.24
N ALA A 313 3.78 4.58 7.51
CA ALA A 313 4.97 4.08 6.83
C ALA A 313 6.04 3.59 7.83
N LEU A 314 6.24 4.32 8.94
CA LEU A 314 7.11 3.87 10.04
C LEU A 314 6.59 2.58 10.69
N ILE A 315 5.28 2.36 10.71
CA ILE A 315 4.66 1.16 11.28
C ILE A 315 4.80 -0.04 10.34
N LEU A 316 4.42 0.14 9.07
CA LEU A 316 4.41 -0.93 8.06
C LEU A 316 5.82 -1.32 7.62
N TYR A 317 6.75 -0.36 7.62
CA TYR A 317 8.08 -0.52 7.07
C TYR A 317 9.13 0.03 8.01
N GLY A 318 8.95 -0.16 9.32
CA GLY A 318 9.78 0.44 10.34
C GLY A 318 11.25 0.05 10.34
N ASP A 319 11.74 -0.69 9.35
CA ASP A 319 13.16 -0.87 9.02
C ASP A 319 13.71 0.14 8.00
N LEU A 320 12.84 0.90 7.32
CA LEU A 320 13.18 1.85 6.26
C LEU A 320 13.32 3.29 6.79
N ASP A 321 14.29 4.02 6.24
CA ASP A 321 14.34 5.48 6.32
C ASP A 321 13.52 6.09 5.17
N ILE A 322 12.74 7.13 5.45
CA ILE A 322 11.75 7.66 4.50
C ILE A 322 12.26 8.96 3.87
N SER A 323 12.30 8.99 2.54
CA SER A 323 12.55 10.17 1.72
C SER A 323 11.30 10.52 0.91
N ILE A 324 10.92 11.80 0.89
CA ILE A 324 9.72 12.28 0.22
C ILE A 324 10.10 13.22 -0.93
N ILE A 325 9.61 12.93 -2.13
CA ILE A 325 9.63 13.81 -3.30
C ILE A 325 8.26 14.51 -3.37
N ASP A 326 8.17 15.70 -2.79
CA ASP A 326 6.95 16.51 -2.65
C ASP A 326 6.74 17.50 -3.81
N GLN A 327 7.61 17.49 -4.82
CA GLN A 327 7.51 18.37 -5.99
C GLN A 327 7.27 17.56 -7.27
N LEU A 328 6.28 18.01 -8.04
CA LEU A 328 6.04 17.50 -9.40
C LEU A 328 6.98 18.18 -10.40
N PRO A 329 7.39 17.47 -11.48
CA PRO A 329 8.18 18.08 -12.55
C PRO A 329 7.47 19.27 -13.19
N PRO A 330 8.22 20.31 -13.62
CA PRO A 330 7.65 21.46 -14.30
C PRO A 330 6.95 21.04 -15.61
N GLY A 331 5.82 21.66 -15.92
CA GLY A 331 5.03 21.40 -17.14
C GLY A 331 3.93 20.34 -16.99
N ARG A 332 3.81 19.66 -15.85
CA ARG A 332 2.70 18.72 -15.60
C ARG A 332 1.38 19.47 -15.43
N LYS A 333 0.40 19.15 -16.28
CA LYS A 333 -0.97 19.69 -16.18
C LYS A 333 -1.74 18.97 -15.08
N LYS A 334 -2.51 19.73 -14.29
CA LYS A 334 -3.43 19.16 -13.30
C LYS A 334 -4.56 18.39 -14.00
N VAL A 335 -4.91 17.22 -13.47
CA VAL A 335 -6.08 16.47 -13.91
C VAL A 335 -7.34 17.18 -13.42
N LYS A 336 -8.29 17.44 -14.32
CA LYS A 336 -9.60 17.99 -13.94
C LYS A 336 -10.46 16.85 -13.42
N THR A 337 -10.82 16.91 -12.14
CA THR A 337 -11.57 15.84 -11.45
C THR A 337 -12.99 16.31 -11.17
N TYR A 338 -13.98 15.47 -11.46
CA TYR A 338 -15.40 15.76 -11.27
C TYR A 338 -16.07 14.58 -10.57
N VAL A 339 -16.91 14.87 -9.57
CA VAL A 339 -17.80 13.88 -8.95
C VAL A 339 -19.19 14.09 -9.53
N ILE A 340 -19.79 13.01 -10.04
CA ILE A 340 -21.09 13.05 -10.70
C ILE A 340 -22.01 11.98 -10.12
N SER A 341 -23.31 12.26 -10.09
CA SER A 341 -24.33 11.28 -9.69
C SER A 341 -24.62 10.29 -10.83
N SER A 342 -25.16 9.13 -10.47
CA SER A 342 -25.55 8.07 -11.43
C SER A 342 -26.53 8.55 -12.51
N SER A 343 -27.36 9.57 -12.20
CA SER A 343 -28.26 10.22 -13.17
C SER A 343 -27.55 10.88 -14.35
N VAL A 344 -26.27 11.25 -14.19
CA VAL A 344 -25.47 11.95 -15.21
C VAL A 344 -24.45 11.00 -15.88
N ARG A 345 -24.45 9.71 -15.51
CA ARG A 345 -23.54 8.68 -16.03
C ARG A 345 -23.41 8.68 -17.55
N LYS A 346 -24.53 8.79 -18.27
CA LYS A 346 -24.54 8.83 -19.75
C LYS A 346 -23.69 9.97 -20.33
N LYS A 347 -23.68 11.15 -19.70
CA LYS A 347 -22.85 12.28 -20.17
C LYS A 347 -21.35 12.00 -20.00
N ALA A 348 -20.95 11.25 -18.97
CA ALA A 348 -19.57 10.84 -18.80
C ALA A 348 -19.11 9.89 -19.92
N TYR A 349 -19.96 8.94 -20.29
CA TYR A 349 -19.69 8.03 -21.42
C TYR A 349 -19.65 8.79 -22.76
N GLU A 350 -20.56 9.73 -22.98
CA GLU A 350 -20.52 10.61 -24.16
C GLU A 350 -19.23 11.46 -24.22
N PHE A 351 -18.75 11.94 -23.07
CA PHE A 351 -17.48 12.66 -22.98
C PHE A 351 -16.29 11.75 -23.30
N ALA A 352 -16.26 10.54 -22.73
CA ALA A 352 -15.25 9.54 -23.07
C ALA A 352 -15.22 9.23 -24.57
N MET A 353 -16.38 9.02 -25.19
CA MET A 353 -16.49 8.78 -26.63
C MET A 353 -16.01 9.97 -27.48
N LYS A 354 -16.20 11.21 -27.03
CA LYS A 354 -15.64 12.38 -27.72
C LYS A 354 -14.12 12.38 -27.71
N GLU A 355 -13.49 11.92 -26.63
CA GLU A 355 -12.04 11.78 -26.56
C GLU A 355 -11.55 10.60 -27.41
N VAL A 356 -12.26 9.46 -27.40
CA VAL A 356 -11.98 8.33 -28.30
C VAL A 356 -12.04 8.74 -29.77
N LYS A 357 -13.04 9.54 -30.19
CA LYS A 357 -13.14 10.08 -31.55
C LYS A 357 -11.98 11.00 -31.94
N LYS A 358 -11.23 11.55 -30.98
CA LYS A 358 -9.99 12.30 -31.20
C LYS A 358 -8.75 11.40 -31.26
N GLY A 359 -8.93 10.09 -31.26
CA GLY A 359 -7.85 9.09 -31.21
C GLY A 359 -7.22 8.92 -29.83
N ARG A 360 -7.92 9.32 -28.74
CA ARG A 360 -7.46 9.11 -27.37
C ARG A 360 -8.02 7.83 -26.78
N GLN A 361 -7.47 7.41 -25.65
CA GLN A 361 -7.89 6.20 -24.95
C GLN A 361 -8.51 6.54 -23.60
N VAL A 362 -9.33 5.62 -23.07
CA VAL A 362 -10.10 5.83 -21.85
C VAL A 362 -10.01 4.62 -20.92
N TYR A 363 -9.85 4.87 -19.64
CA TYR A 363 -10.02 3.87 -18.59
C TYR A 363 -11.41 3.95 -17.98
N VAL A 364 -12.05 2.80 -17.77
CA VAL A 364 -13.27 2.68 -16.96
C VAL A 364 -13.02 1.68 -15.84
N VAL A 365 -12.99 2.17 -14.61
CA VAL A 365 -12.80 1.37 -13.40
C VAL A 365 -14.18 1.09 -12.79
N CYS A 366 -14.54 -0.17 -12.62
CA CYS A 366 -15.75 -0.59 -11.94
C CYS A 366 -15.43 -1.51 -10.75
N PRO A 367 -16.24 -1.52 -9.69
CA PRO A 367 -16.04 -2.48 -8.61
C PRO A 367 -16.29 -3.88 -9.18
N LEU A 368 -15.55 -4.87 -8.68
CA LEU A 368 -16.03 -6.24 -8.81
C LEU A 368 -17.43 -6.28 -8.18
N ILE A 369 -18.42 -6.73 -8.95
CA ILE A 369 -19.64 -7.21 -8.33
C ILE A 369 -19.18 -8.47 -7.60
N GLU A 370 -18.97 -8.34 -6.30
CA GLU A 370 -18.97 -9.49 -5.42
C GLU A 370 -20.32 -10.16 -5.63
N GLU A 371 -20.31 -11.25 -6.39
CA GLU A 371 -21.41 -12.19 -6.42
C GLU A 371 -21.60 -12.65 -4.99
N SER A 372 -22.60 -12.10 -4.30
CA SER A 372 -23.33 -12.85 -3.29
C SER A 372 -23.57 -14.24 -3.86
N ASP A 373 -23.13 -15.25 -3.11
CA ASP A 373 -22.94 -16.64 -3.50
C ASP A 373 -23.75 -17.15 -4.72
N LYS A 374 -23.02 -17.74 -5.69
CA LYS A 374 -23.50 -18.64 -6.77
C LYS A 374 -24.13 -18.04 -8.05
N ILE A 375 -23.58 -16.97 -8.64
CA ILE A 375 -23.94 -16.62 -10.04
C ILE A 375 -22.70 -16.49 -10.92
N ASN A 376 -22.19 -17.62 -11.42
CA ASN A 376 -21.24 -17.78 -12.54
C ASN A 376 -20.50 -16.52 -13.02
N ALA A 377 -19.18 -16.47 -12.83
CA ALA A 377 -18.30 -15.41 -13.33
C ALA A 377 -18.47 -15.08 -14.84
N MET A 378 -18.95 -16.03 -15.66
CA MET A 378 -19.30 -15.79 -17.07
C MET A 378 -20.44 -14.77 -17.23
N SER A 379 -21.41 -14.75 -16.30
CA SER A 379 -22.56 -13.84 -16.33
C SER A 379 -22.13 -12.39 -16.14
N ALA A 380 -21.18 -12.13 -15.24
CA ALA A 380 -20.66 -10.79 -15.00
C ALA A 380 -19.88 -10.26 -16.21
N GLU A 381 -19.07 -11.10 -16.86
CA GLU A 381 -18.37 -10.72 -18.09
C GLU A 381 -19.33 -10.41 -19.24
N ILE A 382 -20.40 -11.21 -19.40
CA ILE A 382 -21.46 -10.96 -20.40
C ILE A 382 -22.19 -9.65 -20.10
N VAL A 383 -22.61 -9.42 -18.86
CA VAL A 383 -23.29 -8.19 -18.44
C VAL A 383 -22.40 -6.96 -18.65
N TYR A 384 -21.11 -7.05 -18.34
CA TYR A 384 -20.16 -5.98 -18.59
C TYR A 384 -19.96 -5.73 -20.08
N ARG A 385 -19.82 -6.80 -20.88
CA ARG A 385 -19.75 -6.69 -22.34
C ARG A 385 -21.03 -6.05 -22.88
N GLU A 386 -22.21 -6.42 -22.42
CA GLU A 386 -23.47 -5.86 -22.92
C GLU A 386 -23.67 -4.38 -22.55
N ILE A 387 -23.49 -4.02 -21.27
CA ILE A 387 -23.66 -2.64 -20.78
C ILE A 387 -22.70 -1.68 -21.51
N TYR A 388 -21.43 -2.06 -21.63
CA TYR A 388 -20.42 -1.18 -22.23
C TYR A 388 -20.38 -1.26 -23.75
N LYS A 389 -20.73 -2.40 -24.36
CA LYS A 389 -20.91 -2.48 -25.82
C LYS A 389 -22.04 -1.57 -26.27
N ASP A 390 -23.10 -1.42 -25.48
CA ASP A 390 -24.17 -0.47 -25.81
C ASP A 390 -23.76 1.00 -25.63
N ALA A 391 -23.01 1.32 -24.57
CA ALA A 391 -22.52 2.67 -24.31
C ALA A 391 -21.40 3.11 -25.28
N PHE A 392 -20.60 2.16 -25.77
CA PHE A 392 -19.38 2.40 -26.54
C PHE A 392 -19.37 1.66 -27.89
N LYS A 393 -20.52 1.59 -28.58
CA LYS A 393 -20.70 0.83 -29.84
C LYS A 393 -19.65 1.11 -30.93
N GLU A 394 -19.09 2.31 -30.95
CA GLU A 394 -18.14 2.78 -31.96
C GLU A 394 -16.67 2.63 -31.53
N ALA A 395 -16.39 2.10 -30.33
CA ALA A 395 -15.05 1.96 -29.78
C ALA A 395 -14.67 0.49 -29.58
N LYS A 396 -13.37 0.20 -29.67
CA LYS A 396 -12.82 -1.10 -29.30
C LYS A 396 -12.70 -1.17 -27.78
N VAL A 397 -13.58 -1.95 -27.17
CA VAL A 397 -13.62 -2.12 -25.71
C VAL A 397 -12.87 -3.39 -25.31
N GLY A 398 -11.89 -3.25 -24.42
CA GLY A 398 -11.19 -4.34 -23.76
C GLY A 398 -11.70 -4.52 -22.33
N LEU A 399 -11.64 -5.75 -21.82
CA LEU A 399 -12.00 -6.08 -20.45
C LEU A 399 -10.78 -6.66 -19.73
N LEU A 400 -10.53 -6.20 -18.50
CA LEU A 400 -9.48 -6.71 -17.64
C LEU A 400 -9.97 -6.92 -16.21
N HIS A 401 -9.95 -8.15 -15.70
CA HIS A 401 -10.39 -8.44 -14.32
C HIS A 401 -9.51 -9.44 -13.58
N GLY A 402 -9.65 -9.48 -12.25
CA GLY A 402 -8.77 -10.26 -11.36
C GLY A 402 -8.79 -11.75 -11.65
N LYS A 403 -9.96 -12.30 -12.00
CA LYS A 403 -10.15 -13.72 -12.36
C LYS A 403 -9.53 -14.13 -13.70
N MET A 404 -9.02 -13.20 -14.53
CA MET A 404 -8.31 -13.57 -15.77
C MET A 404 -6.97 -14.20 -15.42
N ASN A 405 -6.49 -15.13 -16.26
CA ASN A 405 -5.11 -15.59 -16.15
C ASN A 405 -4.14 -14.44 -16.53
N ASP A 406 -2.88 -14.55 -16.09
CA ASP A 406 -1.94 -13.45 -16.24
C ASP A 406 -1.52 -13.21 -17.70
N SER A 407 -1.45 -14.27 -18.51
CA SER A 407 -1.18 -14.18 -19.96
C SER A 407 -2.23 -13.34 -20.70
N ASP A 408 -3.51 -13.52 -20.37
CA ASP A 408 -4.61 -12.78 -21.00
C ASP A 408 -4.65 -11.33 -20.52
N LYS A 409 -4.39 -11.08 -19.23
CA LYS A 409 -4.23 -9.70 -18.70
C LYS A 409 -3.12 -8.97 -19.43
N GLU A 410 -1.98 -9.63 -19.61
CA GLU A 410 -0.84 -9.05 -20.31
C GLU A 410 -1.16 -8.71 -21.76
N LYS A 411 -1.80 -9.64 -22.48
CA LYS A 411 -2.22 -9.43 -23.87
C LYS A 411 -3.18 -8.24 -24.00
N VAL A 412 -4.22 -8.17 -23.15
CA VAL A 412 -5.17 -7.05 -23.17
C VAL A 412 -4.49 -5.71 -22.87
N MET A 413 -3.59 -5.69 -21.88
CA MET A 413 -2.82 -4.48 -21.58
C MET A 413 -1.88 -4.08 -22.71
N GLU A 414 -1.22 -5.02 -23.37
CA GLU A 414 -0.36 -4.76 -24.52
C GLU A 414 -1.17 -4.22 -25.71
N GLU A 415 -2.35 -4.79 -25.97
CA GLU A 415 -3.28 -4.27 -26.98
C GLU A 415 -3.74 -2.86 -26.65
N PHE A 416 -4.01 -2.56 -25.38
CA PHE A 416 -4.34 -1.21 -24.94
C PHE A 416 -3.15 -0.25 -25.08
N VAL A 417 -1.96 -0.58 -24.60
CA VAL A 417 -0.76 0.27 -24.76
C VAL A 417 -0.47 0.59 -26.23
N ASN A 418 -0.68 -0.38 -27.13
CA ASN A 418 -0.45 -0.22 -28.57
C ASN A 418 -1.61 0.48 -29.32
N GLY A 419 -2.64 0.96 -28.63
CA GLY A 419 -3.78 1.65 -29.23
C GLY A 419 -4.71 0.74 -30.05
N LYS A 420 -4.65 -0.59 -29.85
CA LYS A 420 -5.59 -1.53 -30.45
C LYS A 420 -6.93 -1.56 -29.72
N ILE A 421 -6.95 -1.18 -28.45
CA ILE A 421 -8.14 -1.01 -27.62
C ILE A 421 -8.29 0.48 -27.28
N ASP A 422 -9.47 1.03 -27.52
CA ASP A 422 -9.77 2.44 -27.27
C ASP A 422 -10.18 2.67 -25.81
N ILE A 423 -10.96 1.73 -25.26
CA ILE A 423 -11.51 1.82 -23.90
C ILE A 423 -11.16 0.55 -23.14
N LEU A 424 -10.43 0.69 -22.04
CA LEU A 424 -10.16 -0.43 -21.13
C LEU A 424 -11.12 -0.38 -19.94
N VAL A 425 -12.04 -1.32 -19.90
CA VAL A 425 -12.88 -1.58 -18.73
C VAL A 425 -12.12 -2.51 -17.80
N SER A 426 -11.96 -2.13 -16.54
CA SER A 426 -11.32 -2.99 -15.57
C SER A 426 -11.88 -2.86 -14.18
N THR A 427 -11.56 -3.88 -13.39
CA THR A 427 -11.80 -3.88 -11.95
C THR A 427 -10.58 -3.28 -11.23
N THR A 428 -10.38 -3.57 -9.94
CA THR A 428 -9.25 -3.08 -9.13
C THR A 428 -7.85 -3.45 -9.68
N VAL A 429 -7.78 -4.18 -10.80
CA VAL A 429 -6.54 -4.68 -11.38
C VAL A 429 -5.77 -3.63 -12.20
N ILE A 430 -6.35 -2.48 -12.59
CA ILE A 430 -5.63 -1.39 -13.31
C ILE A 430 -4.40 -0.86 -12.53
N GLU A 431 -4.24 -1.22 -11.26
CA GLU A 431 -3.09 -0.91 -10.41
C GLU A 431 -1.74 -1.47 -10.94
N VAL A 432 -1.68 -2.00 -12.17
CA VAL A 432 -0.44 -2.43 -12.85
C VAL A 432 0.53 -1.27 -13.20
N GLY A 433 0.29 -0.02 -12.80
CA GLY A 433 1.26 1.08 -12.93
C GLY A 433 1.72 1.43 -14.37
N VAL A 434 1.08 0.84 -15.39
CA VAL A 434 1.47 0.98 -16.80
C VAL A 434 1.13 2.39 -17.27
N ASN A 435 2.13 3.09 -17.82
CA ASN A 435 1.92 4.42 -18.37
C ASN A 435 1.43 4.33 -19.81
N VAL A 436 0.19 4.76 -20.07
CA VAL A 436 -0.38 4.89 -21.43
C VAL A 436 -0.55 6.38 -21.74
N PRO A 437 0.42 7.04 -22.42
CA PRO A 437 0.40 8.49 -22.63
C PRO A 437 -0.82 9.00 -23.41
N ASN A 438 -1.45 8.12 -24.20
CA ASN A 438 -2.62 8.45 -25.00
C ASN A 438 -3.95 8.31 -24.24
N ALA A 439 -3.94 7.76 -23.01
CA ALA A 439 -5.11 7.67 -22.17
C ALA A 439 -5.37 9.02 -21.47
N THR A 440 -6.47 9.69 -21.82
CA THR A 440 -6.76 11.08 -21.38
C THR A 440 -7.94 11.19 -20.42
N VAL A 441 -8.76 10.15 -20.30
CA VAL A 441 -9.95 10.11 -19.44
C VAL A 441 -9.94 8.84 -18.60
N MET A 442 -10.32 8.98 -17.33
CA MET A 442 -10.59 7.88 -16.42
C MET A 442 -11.98 8.08 -15.82
N ILE A 443 -12.81 7.04 -15.90
CA ILE A 443 -14.13 6.98 -15.26
C ILE A 443 -14.04 5.95 -14.14
N VAL A 444 -14.47 6.33 -12.94
CA VAL A 444 -14.53 5.43 -11.78
C VAL A 444 -16.01 5.32 -11.37
N GLU A 445 -16.61 4.16 -11.59
CA GLU A 445 -18.00 3.86 -11.26
C GLU A 445 -18.11 3.42 -9.79
N ASN A 446 -19.10 3.89 -9.04
CA ASN A 446 -19.28 3.53 -7.61
C ASN A 446 -18.06 3.89 -6.74
N ALA A 447 -17.53 5.11 -6.93
CA ALA A 447 -16.32 5.63 -6.30
C ALA A 447 -16.31 5.52 -4.75
N GLU A 448 -17.47 5.44 -4.11
CA GLU A 448 -17.63 5.28 -2.65
C GLU A 448 -17.10 3.97 -2.09
N ARG A 449 -16.83 2.96 -2.94
CA ARG A 449 -16.35 1.65 -2.53
C ARG A 449 -14.82 1.57 -2.38
N TRP A 450 -14.08 2.68 -2.57
CA TRP A 450 -12.62 2.73 -2.53
C TRP A 450 -12.05 3.78 -1.59
#